data_AF-A0A821XL16-F1
#
_entry.id   AF-A0A821XL16-F1
#
_cell.length_a   1.000
_cell.length_b   1.000
_cell.length_c   1.000
_cell.angle_alpha   90.00
_cell.angle_beta   90.00
_cell.angle_gamma   90.00
#
_symmetry.space_group_name_H-M   'P 1'
#
loop_
_entity.id
_entity.type
_entity.pdbx_description
1 polymer ?
#
loop_
_entity_poly.entity_id
_entity_poly.type
_entity_poly.pdbx_seq_one_letter_code
_entity_poly.pdbx_strand_id
1 'polypeptide(L)'
;MAEKLEDLNLPLTVVGRIVKEVLPEGVSISKEARTGLAKAASVFVLYVTSAATNTVKHHKRKALTGQDVLEAMADIEFERFVEPLREALEQYKLAVSAKKSAGKKKEDDDVEMVEEDG
;
A
#
# COMPACT_ATOMS: atom_id res chain seq x y z
N MET A 1 -2.27 7.17 -18.09
CA MET A 1 -1.09 6.73 -17.30
C MET A 1 -0.31 8.01 -16.98
N ALA A 2 0.35 8.13 -15.83
CA ALA A 2 1.14 9.33 -15.54
C ALA A 2 2.13 9.57 -16.69
N GLU A 3 2.08 10.76 -17.31
CA GLU A 3 2.92 11.06 -18.46
C GLU A 3 4.24 11.71 -18.02
N LYS A 4 4.24 12.32 -16.84
CA LYS A 4 5.42 12.97 -16.26
C LYS A 4 5.62 12.54 -14.82
N LEU A 5 6.88 12.57 -14.37
CA LEU A 5 7.22 12.27 -12.97
C LEU A 5 6.52 13.24 -12.00
N GLU A 6 6.22 14.46 -12.46
CA GLU A 6 5.49 15.45 -11.67
C GLU A 6 4.05 15.04 -11.34
N ASP A 7 3.43 14.20 -12.17
CA ASP A 7 2.07 13.68 -11.95
C ASP A 7 2.02 12.67 -10.79
N LEU A 8 3.18 12.15 -10.40
CA LEU A 8 3.35 11.18 -9.31
C LEU A 8 3.76 11.84 -8.00
N ASN A 9 3.78 13.18 -7.93
CA ASN A 9 4.23 13.90 -6.74
C ASN A 9 3.32 13.62 -5.54
N LEU A 10 3.93 13.14 -4.46
CA LEU A 10 3.24 12.96 -3.19
C LEU A 10 3.02 14.31 -2.49
N PRO A 11 1.92 14.49 -1.73
CA PRO A 11 1.67 15.71 -1.00
C PRO A 11 2.79 16.03 0.00
N LEU A 12 3.45 17.18 -0.16
CA LEU A 12 4.60 17.57 0.68
C LEU A 12 4.26 17.65 2.18
N THR A 13 3.00 17.96 2.51
CA THR A 13 2.50 17.99 3.89
C THR A 13 2.46 16.61 4.53
N VAL A 14 2.17 15.56 3.75
CA VAL A 14 2.16 14.17 4.24
C VAL A 14 3.59 13.68 4.40
N VAL A 15 4.44 13.88 3.38
CA VAL A 15 5.87 13.56 3.46
C VAL A 15 6.52 14.26 4.66
N GLY A 16 6.25 15.55 4.86
CA GLY A 16 6.78 16.30 5.98
C GLY A 16 6.34 15.78 7.35
N ARG A 17 5.15 15.20 7.48
CA ARG A 17 4.68 14.58 8.73
C ARG A 17 5.41 13.27 9.02
N ILE A 18 5.46 12.37 8.04
CA ILE A 18 6.12 11.06 8.17
C ILE A 18 7.60 11.23 8.54
N VAL A 19 8.31 12.17 7.90
CA VAL A 19 9.73 12.37 8.19
C VAL A 19 9.93 12.96 9.59
N LYS A 20 9.01 13.81 10.07
CA LYS A 20 9.08 14.33 11.44
C LYS A 20 8.89 13.26 12.51
N GLU A 21 8.11 12.21 12.24
CA GLU A 21 7.87 11.11 13.19
C GLU A 21 9.14 10.33 13.53
N VAL A 22 10.15 10.36 12.64
CA VAL A 22 11.43 9.68 12.85
C VAL A 22 12.57 10.62 13.27
N LEU A 23 12.29 11.92 13.42
CA LEU A 23 13.29 12.91 13.83
C LEU A 23 13.09 13.34 15.28
N PRO A 24 14.17 13.79 15.96
CA PRO A 24 14.06 14.39 17.28
C PRO A 24 13.18 15.65 17.29
N GLU A 25 12.60 15.95 18.44
CA GLU A 25 11.83 17.18 18.64
C GLU A 25 12.66 18.43 18.33
N GLY A 26 12.01 19.45 17.79
CA GLY A 26 12.64 20.73 17.42
C GLY A 26 13.46 20.70 16.12
N VAL A 27 13.70 19.53 15.52
CA VAL A 27 14.40 19.45 14.22
C VAL A 27 13.50 19.95 13.10
N SER A 28 14.04 20.84 12.28
CA SER A 28 13.37 21.37 11.09
C SER A 28 13.91 20.72 9.80
N ILE A 29 13.05 20.63 8.79
CA ILE A 29 13.40 20.12 7.46
C ILE A 29 13.17 21.25 6.46
N SER A 30 14.10 21.44 5.52
CA SER A 30 13.95 22.42 4.45
C SER A 30 12.87 22.02 3.44
N LYS A 31 12.41 22.99 2.63
CA LYS A 31 11.42 22.68 1.57
C LYS A 31 12.04 21.75 0.53
N GLU A 32 13.30 21.96 0.21
CA GLU A 32 14.08 21.24 -0.78
C GLU A 32 14.25 19.77 -0.38
N ALA A 33 14.54 19.52 0.90
CA ALA A 33 14.63 18.16 1.43
C ALA A 33 13.28 17.42 1.36
N ARG A 34 12.17 18.08 1.70
CA ARG A 34 10.83 17.49 1.54
C ARG A 34 10.53 17.17 0.08
N THR A 35 10.87 18.06 -0.85
CA THR A 35 10.69 17.84 -2.28
C THR A 35 11.56 16.69 -2.79
N GLY A 36 12.81 16.60 -2.33
CA GLY A 36 13.70 15.48 -2.65
C GLY A 36 13.13 14.14 -2.19
N LEU A 37 12.66 14.07 -0.94
CA LEU A 37 12.04 12.87 -0.38
C LEU A 37 10.73 12.49 -1.09
N ALA A 38 9.90 13.47 -1.45
CA ALA A 38 8.67 13.20 -2.20
C ALA A 38 8.98 12.58 -3.57
N LYS A 39 9.95 13.13 -4.31
CA LYS A 39 10.39 12.57 -5.59
C LYS A 39 11.00 11.18 -5.44
N ALA A 40 11.86 10.99 -4.44
CA ALA A 40 12.47 9.69 -4.15
C ALA A 40 11.41 8.63 -3.82
N ALA A 41 10.37 8.98 -3.07
CA ALA A 41 9.26 8.10 -2.75
C ALA A 41 8.46 7.71 -4.01
N SER A 42 8.20 8.65 -4.93
CA SER A 42 7.57 8.33 -6.22
C SER A 42 8.41 7.36 -7.05
N VAL A 43 9.73 7.58 -7.12
CA VAL A 43 10.66 6.66 -7.80
C VAL A 43 10.71 5.30 -7.11
N PHE A 44 10.68 5.26 -5.78
CA PHE A 44 10.64 4.02 -5.01
C PHE A 44 9.40 3.18 -5.36
N VAL A 45 8.21 3.79 -5.44
CA VAL A 45 6.99 3.08 -5.85
C VAL A 45 7.14 2.49 -7.26
N LEU A 46 7.70 3.26 -8.21
CA LEU A 46 7.94 2.78 -9.57
C LEU A 46 8.94 1.63 -9.61
N TYR A 47 10.01 1.74 -8.82
CA TYR A 47 11.06 0.72 -8.73
C TYR A 47 10.50 -0.61 -8.19
N VAL A 48 9.80 -0.58 -7.06
CA VAL A 48 9.15 -1.76 -6.46
C VAL A 48 8.13 -2.36 -7.41
N THR A 49 7.31 -1.52 -8.06
CA THR A 49 6.30 -1.98 -9.02
C THR A 49 6.96 -2.69 -10.20
N SER A 50 8.07 -2.15 -10.71
CA SER A 50 8.84 -2.76 -11.80
C SER A 50 9.43 -4.11 -11.38
N ALA A 51 10.06 -4.18 -10.21
CA ALA A 51 10.63 -5.41 -9.67
C ALA A 51 9.56 -6.51 -9.50
N ALA A 52 8.45 -6.20 -8.82
CA ALA A 52 7.34 -7.14 -8.64
C ALA A 52 6.70 -7.56 -9.98
N THR A 53 6.62 -6.64 -10.95
CA THR A 53 6.15 -6.98 -12.29
C THR A 53 7.06 -7.97 -13.00
N ASN A 54 8.39 -7.88 -12.79
CA ASN A 54 9.33 -8.84 -13.33
C ASN A 54 9.12 -10.23 -12.73
N THR A 55 8.87 -10.33 -11.42
CA THR A 55 8.50 -11.58 -10.74
C THR A 55 7.24 -12.18 -11.36
N VAL A 56 6.18 -11.39 -11.51
CA VAL A 56 4.91 -11.84 -12.14
C VAL A 56 5.12 -12.37 -13.56
N LYS A 57 5.91 -11.66 -14.38
CA LYS A 57 6.26 -12.06 -15.75
C LYS A 57 7.07 -13.36 -15.78
N HIS A 58 8.05 -13.51 -14.88
CA HIS A 58 8.84 -14.72 -14.75
C HIS A 58 7.95 -15.94 -14.43
N HIS A 59 6.95 -15.77 -13.58
CA HIS A 59 5.95 -16.79 -13.26
C HIS A 59 4.82 -16.94 -14.30
N LYS A 60 4.91 -16.28 -15.47
CA LYS A 60 3.90 -16.29 -16.55
C LYS A 60 2.49 -15.91 -16.09
N ARG A 61 2.38 -15.13 -15.01
CA ARG A 61 1.12 -14.57 -14.51
C ARG A 61 0.86 -13.21 -15.15
N LYS A 62 -0.39 -12.74 -15.03
CA LYS A 62 -0.82 -11.42 -15.52
C LYS A 62 -1.27 -10.48 -14.40
N ALA A 63 -1.46 -10.99 -13.19
CA ALA A 63 -1.92 -10.25 -12.04
C ALA A 63 -0.81 -10.16 -10.99
N LEU A 64 -0.52 -8.94 -10.56
CA LEU A 64 0.37 -8.64 -9.45
C LEU A 64 -0.42 -8.77 -8.14
N THR A 65 0.17 -9.47 -7.18
CA THR A 65 -0.40 -9.78 -5.87
C THR A 65 0.47 -9.19 -4.76
N GLY A 66 -0.05 -9.14 -3.53
CA GLY A 66 0.76 -8.73 -2.37
C GLY A 66 1.97 -9.63 -2.12
N GLN A 67 1.87 -10.92 -2.47
CA GLN A 67 2.98 -11.86 -2.35
C GLN A 67 4.13 -11.52 -3.30
N ASP A 68 3.82 -11.09 -4.52
CA ASP A 68 4.82 -10.65 -5.51
C ASP A 68 5.60 -9.44 -5.02
N VAL A 69 4.94 -8.53 -4.30
CA VAL A 69 5.59 -7.35 -3.71
C VAL A 69 6.53 -7.77 -2.58
N LEU A 70 6.14 -8.73 -1.74
CA LEU A 70 7.00 -9.22 -0.66
C LEU A 70 8.25 -9.92 -1.20
N GLU A 71 8.11 -10.75 -2.24
CA GLU A 71 9.24 -11.39 -2.91
C GLU A 71 10.15 -10.36 -3.56
N ALA A 72 9.58 -9.40 -4.29
CA ALA A 72 10.36 -8.33 -4.91
C ALA A 72 11.14 -7.48 -3.89
N MET A 73 10.58 -7.22 -2.70
CA MET A 73 11.29 -6.50 -1.64
C MET A 73 12.55 -7.24 -1.16
N ALA A 74 12.50 -8.58 -1.11
CA ALA A 74 13.69 -9.37 -0.79
C ALA A 74 14.71 -9.32 -1.94
N ASP A 75 14.25 -9.46 -3.19
CA ASP A 75 15.14 -9.47 -4.37
C ASP A 75 15.87 -8.14 -4.60
N ILE A 76 15.27 -7.01 -4.20
CA ILE A 76 15.85 -5.67 -4.33
C ILE A 76 16.58 -5.19 -3.07
N GLU A 77 16.97 -6.11 -2.18
CA GLU A 77 17.77 -5.83 -0.98
C GLU A 77 17.07 -4.91 0.05
N PHE A 78 15.74 -4.99 0.11
CA PHE A 78 14.91 -4.35 1.14
C PHE A 78 14.28 -5.38 2.10
N GLU A 79 15.02 -6.43 2.48
CA GLU A 79 14.52 -7.52 3.33
C GLU A 79 13.93 -7.02 4.66
N ARG A 80 14.47 -5.91 5.19
CA ARG A 80 13.97 -5.27 6.41
C ARG A 80 12.50 -4.83 6.35
N PHE A 81 11.93 -4.68 5.16
CA PHE A 81 10.51 -4.33 4.98
C PHE A 81 9.61 -5.56 4.85
N VAL A 82 10.15 -6.76 4.62
CA VAL A 82 9.36 -7.95 4.31
C VAL A 82 8.42 -8.32 5.46
N GLU A 83 8.93 -8.44 6.68
CA GLU A 83 8.10 -8.84 7.82
C GLU A 83 7.03 -7.78 8.19
N PRO A 84 7.36 -6.48 8.32
CA PRO A 84 6.33 -5.45 8.53
C PRO A 84 5.25 -5.42 7.44
N LEU A 85 5.62 -5.63 6.17
CA LEU A 85 4.67 -5.67 5.06
C LEU A 85 3.81 -6.95 5.08
N ARG A 86 4.37 -8.07 5.51
CA ARG A 86 3.64 -9.34 5.67
C ARG A 86 2.54 -9.19 6.73
N GLU A 87 2.87 -8.62 7.88
CA GLU A 87 1.90 -8.33 8.95
C GLU A 87 0.79 -7.39 8.45
N ALA A 88 1.15 -6.30 7.75
CA ALA A 88 0.18 -5.37 7.18
C ALA A 88 -0.74 -6.05 6.16
N LEU A 89 -0.20 -6.96 5.32
CA LEU A 89 -0.99 -7.73 4.36
C LEU A 89 -1.97 -8.69 5.04
N GLU A 90 -1.57 -9.33 6.14
CA GLU A 90 -2.45 -10.19 6.93
C GLU A 90 -3.58 -9.39 7.57
N GLN A 91 -3.27 -8.28 8.22
CA GLN A 91 -4.26 -7.38 8.81
C GLN A 91 -5.26 -6.87 7.76
N TYR A 92 -4.78 -6.53 6.56
CA TYR A 92 -5.64 -6.15 5.45
C TYR A 92 -6.62 -7.28 5.06
N LYS A 93 -6.13 -8.52 4.93
CA LYS A 93 -6.98 -9.68 4.59
C LYS A 93 -8.07 -9.89 5.65
N LEU A 94 -7.72 -9.80 6.94
CA LEU A 94 -8.67 -9.91 8.05
C LEU A 94 -9.73 -8.81 8.01
N ALA A 95 -9.31 -7.57 7.76
CA ALA A 95 -10.24 -6.43 7.65
C ALA A 95 -11.20 -6.58 6.46
N VAL A 96 -10.71 -7.07 5.32
CA VAL A 96 -11.55 -7.33 4.14
C VAL A 96 -12.54 -8.47 4.38
N SER A 97 -12.12 -9.56 5.03
CA SER A 97 -13.03 -10.65 5.38
C SER A 97 -14.10 -10.21 6.38
N ALA A 98 -13.74 -9.42 7.39
CA ALA A 98 -14.68 -8.89 8.37
C ALA A 98 -15.74 -7.97 7.74
N LYS A 99 -15.35 -7.12 6.78
CA LYS A 99 -16.30 -6.29 6.01
C LYS A 99 -17.27 -7.13 5.18
N LYS A 100 -16.79 -8.21 4.55
CA LYS A 100 -17.65 -9.12 3.78
C LYS A 100 -18.65 -9.85 4.67
N SER A 101 -18.24 -10.33 5.84
CA SER A 101 -19.15 -10.97 6.80
C SER A 101 -20.18 -9.99 7.38
N ALA A 102 -19.81 -8.73 7.61
CA ALA A 102 -20.74 -7.71 8.09
C ALA A 102 -21.75 -7.26 7.02
N GLY A 103 -21.36 -7.23 5.74
CA GLY A 103 -22.28 -6.99 4.63
C GLY A 103 -23.28 -8.13 4.44
N LYS A 104 -22.79 -9.38 4.52
CA LYS A 104 -23.63 -10.58 4.37
C LYS A 104 -24.65 -10.73 5.50
N LYS A 105 -24.29 -10.36 6.73
CA LYS A 105 -25.21 -10.32 7.87
C LYS A 105 -26.36 -9.32 7.69
N LYS A 106 -26.11 -8.20 7.02
CA LYS A 106 -27.16 -7.20 6.74
C LYS A 106 -28.11 -7.65 5.63
N GLU A 107 -27.63 -8.45 4.68
CA GLU A 107 -28.47 -9.05 3.63
C GLU A 107 -29.37 -10.16 4.19
N ASP A 108 -28.85 -10.99 5.11
CA ASP A 108 -29.66 -12.01 5.81
C ASP A 108 -30.76 -11.37 6.68
N ASP A 109 -30.43 -10.33 7.47
CA ASP A 109 -31.41 -9.60 8.31
C ASP A 109 -32.52 -8.94 7.47
N ASP A 110 -32.18 -8.36 6.31
CA ASP A 110 -33.15 -7.70 5.43
C ASP A 110 -34.06 -8.71 4.70
N VAL A 111 -33.55 -9.92 4.41
CA VAL A 111 -34.35 -11.01 3.82
C VAL A 111 -35.28 -11.65 4.87
N GLU A 112 -34.82 -11.90 6.09
CA GLU A 112 -35.66 -12.41 7.18
C GLU A 112 -36.83 -11.46 7.50
N MET A 113 -36.60 -10.13 7.49
CA MET A 113 -37.67 -9.15 7.72
C MET A 113 -38.70 -9.07 6.58
N VAL A 114 -38.35 -9.49 5.36
CA VAL A 114 -39.30 -9.50 4.21
C VAL A 114 -40.11 -10.79 4.17
N GLU A 115 -39.62 -11.88 4.77
CA GLU A 115 -40.33 -13.18 4.83
C GLU A 115 -41.33 -13.29 5.99
N GLU A 116 -41.23 -12.48 7.06
CA GLU A 116 -42.20 -12.47 8.18
C GLU A 116 -43.47 -11.64 7.93
N ASP A 117 -43.51 -10.78 6.90
CA ASP A 117 -44.65 -9.91 6.56
C ASP A 117 -45.52 -10.44 5.39
N GLY A 118 -45.35 -11.72 5.00
CA GLY A 118 -46.01 -12.39 3.87
C GLY A 118 -47.12 -13.38 4.23
#